data_AF-A0A6N7J186-F1
#
_entry.id   AF-A0A6N7J186-F1
#
_cell.length_a   1.000
_cell.length_b   1.000
_cell.length_c   1.000
_cell.angle_alpha   90.00
_cell.angle_beta   90.00
_cell.angle_gamma   90.00
#
_symmetry.space_group_name_H-M   'P 1'
#
loop_
_entity.id
_entity.type
_entity.pdbx_description
1 polymer ?
#
loop_
_entity_poly.entity_id
_entity_poly.type
_entity_poly.pdbx_seq_one_letter_code
_entity_poly.pdbx_strand_id
1 'polypeptide(L)'
;MIQTYQPENFAIVSAAKNDYRNFYRQESAYRRLLHFPPFSHLLSVEITSRTEEGCISMGAFITGRLKNAFPDLFVAGPTPSPISKIKDIFRYEVVIKDTSYEALIKARKLMDEAIAEADAPKNADLWYDFD
;
A
#
# COMPACT_ATOMS: atom_id res chain seq x y z
N MET A 1 32.31 1.95 -10.19
CA MET A 1 31.72 3.05 -10.99
C MET A 1 30.21 2.92 -10.91
N ILE A 2 29.48 4.00 -10.58
CA ILE A 2 28.01 4.03 -10.53
C ILE A 2 27.51 4.65 -11.84
N GLN A 3 26.56 4.00 -12.51
CA GLN A 3 25.90 4.52 -13.71
C GLN A 3 24.46 4.88 -13.37
N THR A 4 24.06 6.13 -13.60
CA THR A 4 22.70 6.63 -13.35
C THR A 4 22.37 7.81 -14.26
N TYR A 5 21.09 7.95 -14.59
CA TYR A 5 20.57 9.13 -15.29
C TYR A 5 20.36 10.34 -14.35
N GLN A 6 20.46 10.15 -13.03
CA GLN A 6 20.29 11.20 -12.02
C GLN A 6 21.51 11.28 -11.09
N PRO A 7 22.67 11.74 -11.59
CA PRO A 7 23.90 11.81 -10.78
C PRO A 7 23.76 12.72 -9.55
N GLU A 8 22.90 13.74 -9.64
CA GLU A 8 22.71 14.74 -8.57
C GLU A 8 21.68 14.36 -7.52
N ASN A 9 21.07 13.18 -7.63
CA ASN A 9 20.16 12.69 -6.61
C ASN A 9 20.94 12.52 -5.28
N PHE A 10 20.36 13.03 -4.18
CA PHE A 10 21.03 13.05 -2.88
C PHE A 10 21.50 11.66 -2.43
N ALA A 11 20.76 10.60 -2.79
CA ALA A 11 21.11 9.22 -2.47
C ALA A 11 22.39 8.79 -3.22
N ILE A 12 22.49 9.14 -4.50
CA ILE A 12 23.67 8.86 -5.34
C ILE A 12 24.89 9.63 -4.83
N VAL A 13 24.73 10.94 -4.58
CA VAL A 13 25.82 11.80 -4.09
C VAL A 13 26.33 11.34 -2.72
N SER A 14 25.42 10.96 -1.81
CA SER A 14 25.79 10.47 -0.48
C SER A 14 26.47 9.10 -0.56
N ALA A 15 25.98 8.19 -1.41
CA ALA A 15 26.58 6.87 -1.62
C ALA A 15 28.00 6.98 -2.21
N ALA A 16 28.20 7.83 -3.22
CA ALA A 16 29.52 8.04 -3.83
C ALA A 16 30.56 8.56 -2.83
N LYS A 17 30.13 9.32 -1.81
CA LYS A 17 30.97 9.86 -0.75
C LYS A 17 31.08 8.94 0.48
N ASN A 18 30.40 7.80 0.49
CA ASN A 18 30.19 6.95 1.68
C ASN A 18 29.60 7.72 2.89
N ASP A 19 28.82 8.78 2.65
CA ASP A 19 28.20 9.60 3.70
C ASP A 19 26.82 9.07 4.05
N TYR A 20 26.81 7.96 4.79
CA TYR A 20 25.57 7.33 5.26
C TYR A 20 24.73 8.26 6.16
N ARG A 21 25.38 9.09 6.98
CA ARG A 21 24.68 9.96 7.94
C ARG A 21 23.86 11.02 7.23
N ASN A 22 24.41 11.63 6.18
CA ASN A 22 23.66 12.60 5.39
C ASN A 22 22.50 11.93 4.63
N PHE A 23 22.73 10.77 4.00
CA PHE A 23 21.66 9.99 3.37
C PHE A 23 20.52 9.72 4.34
N TYR A 24 20.83 9.13 5.51
CA TYR A 24 19.83 8.77 6.51
C TYR A 24 19.01 9.98 6.97
N ARG A 25 19.65 11.11 7.24
CA ARG A 25 18.96 12.33 7.68
C ARG A 25 17.96 12.84 6.63
N GLN A 26 18.33 12.83 5.35
CA GLN A 26 17.44 13.28 4.28
C GLN A 26 16.30 12.28 4.04
N GLU A 27 16.63 10.99 3.91
CA GLU A 27 15.64 9.92 3.71
C GLU A 27 14.63 9.84 4.86
N SER A 28 15.10 9.96 6.10
CA SER A 28 14.26 9.99 7.31
C SER A 28 13.30 11.18 7.32
N ALA A 29 13.76 12.36 6.88
CA ALA A 29 12.90 13.53 6.75
C ALA A 29 11.81 13.33 5.68
N TYR A 30 12.16 12.77 4.51
CA TYR A 30 11.17 12.45 3.47
C TYR A 30 10.15 11.41 3.93
N ARG A 31 10.59 10.32 4.57
CA ARG A 31 9.70 9.29 5.10
C ARG A 31 8.74 9.84 6.14
N ARG A 32 9.21 10.74 7.02
CA ARG A 32 8.35 11.42 8.00
C ARG A 32 7.31 12.29 7.33
N LEU A 33 7.71 13.08 6.33
CA LEU A 33 6.82 13.98 5.59
C LEU A 33 5.74 13.22 4.83
N LEU A 34 6.09 12.05 4.27
CA LEU A 34 5.21 11.23 3.44
C LEU A 34 4.49 10.12 4.22
N HIS A 35 4.60 10.11 5.55
CA HIS A 35 4.04 9.08 6.43
C HIS A 35 4.38 7.66 5.93
N PHE A 36 5.68 7.37 5.85
CA PHE A 36 6.20 6.03 5.64
C PHE A 36 6.93 5.54 6.90
N PRO A 37 7.05 4.21 7.06
CA PRO A 37 7.80 3.62 8.16
C PRO A 37 9.21 4.18 8.28
N PRO A 38 9.70 4.43 9.52
CA PRO A 38 9.11 4.01 10.81
C PRO A 38 8.14 5.03 11.44
N PHE A 39 7.67 6.06 10.71
CA PHE A 39 6.82 7.12 11.26
C PHE A 39 5.32 6.85 11.17
N SER A 40 4.97 5.74 10.53
CA SER A 40 3.64 5.21 10.38
C SER A 40 3.73 3.69 10.23
N HIS A 41 2.58 3.05 10.26
CA HIS A 41 2.37 1.66 9.87
C HIS A 41 1.70 1.62 8.49
N LEU A 42 1.91 0.52 7.78
CA LEU A 42 1.33 0.19 6.49
C LEU A 42 0.55 -1.12 6.60
N LEU A 43 -0.59 -1.14 5.92
CA LEU A 43 -1.32 -2.36 5.62
C LEU A 43 -1.46 -2.43 4.10
N SER A 44 -0.81 -3.42 3.49
CA SER A 44 -1.05 -3.78 2.10
C SER A 44 -2.16 -4.82 2.03
N VAL A 45 -3.11 -4.59 1.12
CA VAL A 45 -4.20 -5.49 0.81
C VAL A 45 -4.06 -5.91 -0.64
N GLU A 46 -3.59 -7.13 -0.87
CA GLU A 46 -3.54 -7.72 -2.21
C GLU A 46 -4.88 -8.38 -2.54
N ILE A 47 -5.43 -8.00 -3.67
CA ILE A 47 -6.71 -8.46 -4.19
C ILE A 47 -6.42 -9.31 -5.43
N THR A 48 -6.84 -10.58 -5.40
CA THR A 48 -6.62 -11.51 -6.51
C THR A 48 -7.93 -12.01 -7.09
N SER A 49 -8.05 -12.03 -8.41
CA SER A 49 -9.23 -12.53 -9.12
C SER A 49 -8.85 -13.15 -10.47
N ARG A 50 -9.69 -14.05 -11.00
CA ARG A 50 -9.56 -14.54 -12.38
C ARG A 50 -9.92 -13.49 -13.43
N THR A 51 -10.63 -12.44 -13.03
CA THR A 51 -11.00 -11.31 -13.89
C THR A 51 -10.50 -10.00 -13.30
N GLU A 52 -10.00 -9.12 -14.16
CA GLU A 52 -9.57 -7.78 -13.75
C GLU A 52 -10.70 -6.99 -13.09
N GLU A 53 -11.91 -7.10 -13.63
CA GLU A 53 -13.10 -6.44 -13.07
C GLU A 53 -13.47 -6.95 -11.67
N GLY A 54 -13.18 -8.23 -11.37
CA GLY A 54 -13.33 -8.77 -10.01
C GLY A 54 -12.39 -8.07 -9.02
N CYS A 55 -11.13 -7.83 -9.40
CA CYS A 55 -10.19 -7.07 -8.58
C CYS A 55 -10.64 -5.61 -8.39
N ILE A 56 -11.03 -4.94 -9.47
CA ILE A 56 -11.43 -3.52 -9.44
C ILE A 56 -12.69 -3.34 -8.59
N SER A 57 -13.71 -4.18 -8.80
CA SER A 57 -14.98 -4.09 -8.05
C SER A 57 -14.79 -4.38 -6.57
N MET A 58 -14.03 -5.42 -6.21
CA MET A 58 -13.68 -5.70 -4.82
C MET A 58 -12.88 -4.56 -4.19
N GLY A 59 -11.88 -4.03 -4.90
CA GLY A 59 -11.08 -2.90 -4.43
C GLY A 59 -11.91 -1.64 -4.21
N ALA A 60 -12.81 -1.31 -5.14
CA ALA A 60 -13.73 -0.18 -4.99
C ALA A 60 -14.69 -0.38 -3.80
N PHE A 61 -15.20 -1.60 -3.62
CA PHE A 61 -16.06 -1.95 -2.49
C PHE A 61 -15.36 -1.72 -1.15
N ILE A 62 -14.19 -2.34 -0.92
CA ILE A 62 -13.50 -2.23 0.37
C ILE A 62 -13.00 -0.80 0.65
N THR A 63 -12.50 -0.09 -0.37
CA THR A 63 -12.04 1.30 -0.21
C THR A 63 -13.20 2.24 0.10
N GLY A 64 -14.38 2.02 -0.49
CA GLY A 64 -15.60 2.75 -0.16
C GLY A 64 -16.02 2.54 1.30
N ARG A 65 -15.99 1.29 1.78
CA ARG A 65 -16.30 0.95 3.17
C ARG A 65 -15.33 1.59 4.16
N LEU A 66 -14.04 1.53 3.86
CA LEU A 66 -13.00 2.16 4.68
C LEU A 66 -13.17 3.68 4.75
N LYS A 67 -13.39 4.36 3.63
CA LYS A 67 -13.58 5.82 3.61
C LYS A 67 -14.84 6.26 4.35
N ASN A 68 -15.91 5.46 4.32
CA ASN A 68 -17.13 5.76 5.05
C ASN A 68 -16.94 5.59 6.57
N ALA A 69 -16.22 4.55 7.01
CA ALA A 69 -15.99 4.27 8.43
C ALA A 69 -14.88 5.13 9.04
N PHE A 70 -13.85 5.45 8.24
CA PHE A 70 -12.65 6.17 8.66
C PHE A 70 -12.31 7.28 7.63
N PRO A 71 -13.00 8.45 7.70
CA PRO A 71 -12.83 9.51 6.70
C PRO A 71 -11.41 10.06 6.58
N ASP A 72 -10.64 10.03 7.68
CA ASP A 72 -9.27 10.55 7.75
C ASP A 72 -8.19 9.48 7.47
N LEU A 73 -8.59 8.22 7.27
CA LEU A 73 -7.65 7.13 7.01
C LEU A 73 -7.06 7.28 5.61
N PHE A 74 -5.73 7.24 5.51
CA PHE A 74 -5.09 7.24 4.21
C PHE A 74 -5.32 5.89 3.53
N VAL A 75 -5.97 5.91 2.38
CA VAL A 75 -6.23 4.75 1.54
C VAL A 75 -5.86 5.07 0.09
N ALA A 76 -4.89 4.36 -0.46
CA ALA A 76 -4.46 4.46 -1.86
C ALA A 76 -4.80 3.18 -2.63
N GLY A 77 -5.20 3.34 -3.89
CA GLY A 77 -5.70 2.25 -4.73
C GLY A 77 -7.23 2.20 -4.83
N PRO A 78 -7.80 1.12 -5.40
CA PRO A 78 -7.08 -0.06 -5.92
C PRO A 78 -6.27 0.27 -7.18
N THR A 79 -5.04 -0.23 -7.26
CA THR A 79 -4.18 -0.13 -8.45
C THR A 79 -3.62 -1.50 -8.84
N PRO A 80 -3.28 -1.75 -10.11
CA PRO A 80 -2.60 -2.98 -10.49
C PRO A 80 -1.32 -3.15 -9.68
N SER A 81 -1.07 -4.36 -9.16
CA SER A 81 0.20 -4.68 -8.51
C SER A 81 1.36 -4.56 -9.52
N PRO A 82 2.63 -4.35 -9.08
CA PRO A 82 3.78 -4.24 -9.98
C PRO A 82 3.90 -5.41 -10.97
N ILE A 83 3.51 -6.61 -10.54
CA ILE A 83 3.23 -7.75 -11.41
C ILE A 83 1.72 -7.96 -11.40
N SER A 84 1.05 -7.40 -12.41
CA SER A 84 -0.40 -7.29 -12.49
C SER A 84 -1.13 -8.61 -12.79
N LYS A 85 -0.42 -9.64 -13.29
CA LYS A 85 -1.02 -10.94 -13.62
C LYS A 85 -0.02 -12.10 -13.48
N ILE A 86 -0.41 -13.17 -12.79
CA ILE A 86 0.37 -14.41 -12.64
C ILE A 86 -0.56 -15.60 -12.85
N LYS A 87 -0.19 -16.55 -13.73
CA LYS A 87 -0.96 -17.80 -13.96
C LYS A 87 -2.47 -17.55 -14.17
N ASP A 88 -2.81 -16.57 -15.00
CA ASP A 88 -4.19 -16.15 -15.26
C ASP A 88 -4.99 -15.58 -14.09
N ILE A 89 -4.30 -15.18 -13.02
CA ILE A 89 -4.88 -14.46 -11.88
C ILE A 89 -4.39 -13.01 -11.93
N PHE A 90 -5.33 -12.08 -12.00
CA PHE A 90 -5.10 -10.65 -11.89
C PHE A 90 -4.83 -10.26 -10.43
N ARG A 91 -3.97 -9.26 -10.24
CA ARG A 91 -3.50 -8.82 -8.93
C ARG A 91 -3.55 -7.30 -8.84
N TYR A 92 -4.27 -6.84 -7.83
CA TYR A 92 -4.43 -5.43 -7.50
C TYR A 92 -4.05 -5.22 -6.03
N GLU A 93 -3.71 -3.99 -5.70
CA GLU A 93 -3.27 -3.62 -4.35
C GLU A 93 -4.02 -2.39 -3.87
N VAL A 94 -4.40 -2.41 -2.60
CA VAL A 94 -4.81 -1.25 -1.83
C VAL A 94 -3.81 -1.07 -0.69
N VAL A 95 -3.28 0.14 -0.53
CA VAL A 95 -2.34 0.48 0.54
C VAL A 95 -3.02 1.42 1.52
N ILE A 96 -2.98 1.05 2.79
CA ILE A 96 -3.53 1.82 3.90
C ILE A 96 -2.37 2.26 4.78
N LYS A 97 -2.40 3.52 5.24
CA LYS A 97 -1.37 4.04 6.15
C LYS A 97 -2.00 4.73 7.34
N ASP A 98 -1.44 4.49 8.51
CA ASP A 98 -1.82 5.22 9.72
C ASP A 98 -0.65 5.27 10.71
N THR A 99 -0.60 6.33 11.53
CA THR A 99 0.34 6.41 12.66
C THR A 99 -0.01 5.43 13.79
N SER A 100 -1.24 4.94 13.85
CA SER A 100 -1.74 3.97 14.82
C SER A 100 -1.88 2.59 14.21
N TYR A 101 -1.10 1.63 14.70
CA TYR A 101 -1.25 0.21 14.31
C TYR A 101 -2.66 -0.33 14.60
N GLU A 102 -3.29 0.12 15.69
CA GLU A 102 -4.66 -0.27 16.04
C GLU A 102 -5.68 0.18 15.00
N ALA A 103 -5.48 1.33 14.35
CA ALA A 103 -6.34 1.79 13.28
C ALA A 103 -6.30 0.82 12.09
N LEU A 104 -5.13 0.27 11.76
CA LEU A 104 -4.98 -0.72 10.70
C LEU A 104 -5.63 -2.06 11.06
N ILE A 105 -5.56 -2.49 12.32
CA ILE A 105 -6.29 -3.68 12.79
C ILE A 105 -7.80 -3.48 12.64
N LYS A 106 -8.32 -2.30 13.01
CA LYS A 106 -9.75 -1.97 12.85
C LYS A 106 -10.15 -1.92 11.38
N ALA A 107 -9.31 -1.34 10.52
CA ALA A 107 -9.51 -1.32 9.07
C ALA A 107 -9.60 -2.73 8.49
N ARG A 108 -8.68 -3.63 8.85
CA ARG A 108 -8.75 -5.05 8.47
C ARG A 108 -10.04 -5.71 8.92
N LYS A 109 -10.40 -5.54 10.21
CA LYS A 109 -11.63 -6.14 10.76
C LYS A 109 -12.87 -5.67 10.00
N LEU A 110 -12.95 -4.38 9.66
CA LEU A 110 -14.03 -3.83 8.85
C LEU A 110 -14.06 -4.48 7.45
N MET A 111 -12.91 -4.67 6.81
CA MET A 111 -12.85 -5.34 5.50
C MET A 111 -13.32 -6.80 5.60
N ASP A 112 -12.87 -7.54 6.60
CA ASP A 112 -13.29 -8.93 6.84
C ASP A 112 -14.80 -9.05 7.09
N GLU A 113 -15.39 -8.11 7.82
CA GLU A 113 -16.85 -8.03 8.02
C GLU A 113 -17.57 -7.67 6.71
N ALA A 114 -17.06 -6.68 5.97
CA ALA A 114 -17.67 -6.20 4.73
C ALA A 114 -17.70 -7.29 3.63
N ILE A 115 -16.65 -8.09 3.48
CA ILE A 115 -16.62 -9.15 2.44
C ILE A 115 -17.56 -10.32 2.76
N ALA A 116 -17.94 -10.49 4.03
CA ALA A 116 -18.90 -11.50 4.46
C ALA A 116 -20.35 -11.11 4.14
N GLU A 117 -20.61 -9.84 3.79
CA GLU A 117 -21.94 -9.35 3.46
C GLU A 117 -22.45 -9.92 2.12
N ALA A 118 -23.78 -9.93 1.96
CA ALA A 118 -24.44 -10.54 0.81
C ALA A 118 -24.19 -9.77 -0.50
N ASP A 119 -24.04 -8.46 -0.42
CA ASP A 119 -23.81 -7.53 -1.53
C ASP A 119 -22.33 -7.41 -1.92
N ALA A 120 -21.41 -7.94 -1.10
CA ALA A 120 -19.99 -7.92 -1.41
C ALA A 120 -19.69 -8.64 -2.74
N PRO A 121 -18.85 -8.06 -3.61
CA PRO A 121 -18.42 -8.70 -4.85
C PRO A 121 -17.92 -10.12 -4.57
N LYS A 122 -18.48 -11.10 -5.28
CA LYS A 122 -18.00 -12.48 -5.22
C LYS A 122 -16.96 -12.64 -6.34
N ASN A 123 -15.97 -13.52 -6.16
CA ASN A 123 -14.86 -13.81 -7.10
C ASN A 123 -13.56 -13.00 -6.93
N ALA A 124 -13.26 -12.49 -5.73
CA ALA A 124 -11.93 -11.99 -5.41
C ALA A 124 -11.52 -12.46 -4.02
N ASP A 125 -10.24 -12.77 -3.87
CA ASP A 125 -9.62 -13.11 -2.59
C ASP A 125 -8.77 -11.94 -2.10
N LEU A 126 -8.70 -11.76 -0.78
CA LEU A 126 -7.92 -10.71 -0.13
C LEU A 126 -6.78 -11.34 0.68
N TRP A 127 -5.60 -10.73 0.59
CA TRP A 127 -4.42 -11.06 1.38
C TRP A 127 -3.95 -9.80 2.09
N TYR A 128 -3.65 -9.91 3.38
CA TYR A 128 -3.22 -8.79 4.21
C TYR A 128 -1.76 -8.94 4.59
N ASP A 129 -0.98 -7.89 4.41
CA ASP A 129 0.41 -7.81 4.87
C ASP A 129 0.59 -6.54 5.71
N PHE A 130 1.07 -6.72 6.94
CA PHE A 130 1.40 -5.64 7.87
C PHE A 130 2.91 -5.53 7.96
N ASP A 131 3.41 -4.30 7.95
CA ASP A 131 4.83 -4.00 8.11
C ASP A 131 5.33 -4.02 9.56
#